data_AF-A0A0Q5DIU8-F1
#
_entry.id   AF-A0A0Q5DIU8-F1
#
_cell.length_a   1.000
_cell.length_b   1.000
_cell.length_c   1.000
_cell.angle_alpha   90.00
_cell.angle_beta   90.00
_cell.angle_gamma   90.00
#
_symmetry.space_group_name_H-M   'P 1'
#
loop_
_entity.id
_entity.type
_entity.pdbx_description
1 polymer ?
#
loop_
_entity_poly.entity_id
_entity_poly.type
_entity_poly.pdbx_seq_one_letter_code
_entity_poly.pdbx_strand_id
1 'polypeptide(L)'
;MPTIKIKSSDPATQGPFVIIEKGDFNPDFHELYDDGSDQGMGDVERAPTMAELLAARDQLIARERQLADLEQSLTEQARANEVEAQRLADERSAAEKAKTASDAADKATKKAADKAAADANKS
;
A
#
# COMPACT_ATOMS: atom_id res chain seq x y z
N MET A 1 10.42 -42.16 19.26
CA MET A 1 9.21 -42.75 19.87
C MET A 1 8.26 -41.60 20.21
N PRO A 2 6.97 -41.67 19.85
CA PRO A 2 6.04 -40.57 20.08
C PRO A 2 5.70 -40.43 21.57
N THR A 3 5.69 -39.20 22.08
CA THR A 3 5.35 -38.86 23.47
C THR A 3 4.10 -37.97 23.54
N ILE A 4 3.45 -37.94 24.69
CA ILE A 4 2.26 -37.13 24.96
C ILE A 4 2.33 -36.49 26.35
N LYS A 5 1.59 -35.39 26.55
CA LYS A 5 1.45 -34.72 27.86
C LYS A 5 0.17 -35.19 28.54
N ILE A 6 0.28 -35.61 29.81
CA ILE A 6 -0.86 -35.97 30.65
C ILE A 6 -0.87 -35.10 31.91
N LYS A 7 -2.05 -34.95 32.54
CA LYS A 7 -2.17 -34.23 33.80
C LYS A 7 -1.31 -34.89 34.86
N SER A 8 -0.56 -34.07 35.59
CA SER A 8 0.24 -34.55 36.70
C SER A 8 -0.64 -34.98 37.87
N SER A 9 -0.33 -36.12 38.49
CA SER A 9 -0.98 -36.57 39.73
C SER A 9 -0.50 -35.80 40.96
N ASP A 10 0.69 -35.19 40.90
CA ASP A 10 1.21 -34.30 41.95
C ASP A 10 1.76 -33.01 41.32
N PRO A 11 0.89 -32.02 41.08
CA PRO A 11 1.30 -30.76 40.48
C PRO A 11 2.29 -29.94 41.33
N ALA A 12 2.33 -30.16 42.65
CA ALA A 12 3.18 -29.39 43.56
C ALA A 12 4.65 -29.77 43.45
N THR A 13 4.96 -31.02 43.06
CA THR A 13 6.34 -31.50 42.89
C THR A 13 6.73 -31.74 41.44
N GLN A 14 5.80 -32.17 40.58
CA GLN A 14 6.08 -32.54 39.19
C GLN A 14 5.71 -31.46 38.18
N GLY A 15 5.04 -30.39 38.62
CA GLY A 15 4.47 -29.38 37.73
C GLY A 15 3.13 -29.81 37.12
N PRO A 16 2.51 -28.97 36.27
CA PRO A 16 1.12 -29.15 35.86
C PRO A 16 0.88 -30.35 34.92
N PHE A 17 1.92 -30.82 34.23
CA PHE A 17 1.86 -31.98 33.35
C PHE A 17 3.11 -32.84 33.46
N VAL A 18 2.97 -34.11 33.07
CA VAL A 18 4.09 -35.03 32.88
C VAL A 18 4.09 -35.55 31.45
N ILE A 19 5.27 -35.82 30.90
CA ILE A 19 5.44 -36.35 29.55
C ILE A 19 5.66 -37.85 29.65
N ILE A 20 4.84 -38.61 28.94
CA ILE A 20 4.95 -40.08 28.87
C ILE A 20 5.09 -40.54 27.43
N GLU A 21 5.55 -41.77 27.23
CA GLU A 21 5.48 -42.40 25.92
C GLU A 21 4.02 -42.71 25.56
N LYS A 22 3.68 -42.57 24.27
CA LYS A 22 2.31 -42.83 23.80
C LYS A 22 1.86 -44.28 24.06
N GLY A 23 2.80 -45.23 24.11
CA GLY A 23 2.51 -46.64 24.40
C GLY A 23 2.09 -46.90 25.85
N ASP A 24 2.49 -46.04 26.78
CA ASP A 24 2.18 -46.16 28.21
C ASP A 24 0.91 -45.41 28.61
N PHE A 25 0.20 -44.83 27.64
CA PHE A 25 -1.05 -44.11 27.91
C PHE A 25 -2.18 -45.08 28.25
N ASN A 26 -2.79 -44.91 29.43
CA ASN A 26 -3.99 -45.61 29.82
C ASN A 26 -5.10 -44.60 30.15
N PRO A 27 -6.22 -44.55 29.40
CA PRO A 27 -7.30 -43.58 29.63
C PRO A 27 -8.03 -43.75 30.96
N ASP A 28 -7.93 -44.92 31.61
CA ASP A 28 -8.53 -45.14 32.93
C ASP A 28 -7.71 -44.47 34.05
N PHE A 29 -6.43 -44.19 33.82
CA PHE A 29 -5.50 -43.63 34.82
C PHE A 29 -4.89 -42.29 34.42
N HIS A 30 -4.84 -41.98 33.13
CA HIS A 30 -4.22 -40.79 32.59
C HIS A 30 -5.27 -39.91 31.93
N GLU A 31 -5.32 -38.66 32.37
CA GLU A 31 -6.06 -37.61 31.69
C GLU A 31 -5.09 -36.81 30.81
N LEU A 32 -5.45 -36.52 29.56
CA LEU A 32 -4.64 -35.66 28.70
C LEU A 32 -4.54 -34.27 29.33
N TYR A 33 -3.34 -33.70 29.31
CA TYR A 33 -3.16 -32.33 29.76
C TYR A 33 -3.61 -31.37 28.65
N ASP A 34 -4.65 -30.60 28.94
CA ASP A 34 -5.16 -29.52 28.10
C ASP A 34 -4.90 -28.19 28.84
N ASP A 35 -3.99 -27.37 28.33
CA ASP A 35 -3.72 -26.02 28.85
C ASP A 35 -4.60 -24.95 28.20
N GLY A 36 -5.64 -25.34 27.44
CA GLY A 36 -6.47 -24.42 26.68
C GLY A 36 -5.75 -23.84 25.47
N SER A 37 -4.49 -24.22 25.24
CA SER A 37 -3.92 -24.24 23.90
C SER A 37 -4.11 -25.65 23.39
N ASP A 38 -4.90 -25.80 22.33
CA ASP A 38 -4.97 -27.03 21.54
C ASP A 38 -3.59 -27.31 20.90
N GLN A 39 -2.64 -27.73 21.74
CA GLN A 39 -1.28 -28.16 21.41
C GLN A 39 -1.09 -29.64 21.76
N GLY A 40 -2.19 -30.37 21.94
CA GLY A 40 -2.22 -31.80 21.73
C GLY A 40 -2.11 -32.07 20.23
N MET A 41 -0.90 -32.07 19.66
CA MET A 41 -0.68 -32.30 18.23
C MET A 41 -1.37 -31.26 17.32
N GLY A 42 -1.39 -29.99 17.74
CA GLY A 42 -1.91 -28.88 16.94
C GLY A 42 -1.21 -28.88 15.58
N ASP A 43 -2.02 -29.09 14.53
CA ASP A 43 -1.69 -29.16 13.11
C ASP A 43 -0.20 -29.39 12.81
N VAL A 44 0.12 -30.61 12.41
CA VAL A 44 1.16 -30.75 11.39
C VAL A 44 0.61 -30.02 10.17
N GLU A 45 0.78 -28.69 10.12
CA GLU A 45 0.56 -27.89 8.92
C GLU A 45 1.30 -28.65 7.84
N ARG A 46 0.52 -29.28 6.96
CA ARG A 46 1.08 -30.13 5.92
C ARG A 46 2.11 -29.27 5.20
N ALA A 47 3.38 -29.64 5.33
CA ALA A 47 4.44 -28.91 4.66
C ALA A 47 4.06 -28.79 3.18
N PRO A 48 4.13 -27.58 2.58
CA PRO A 48 3.77 -27.39 1.19
C PRO A 48 4.51 -28.40 0.32
N THR A 49 3.76 -29.07 -0.54
CA THR A 49 4.34 -29.98 -1.51
C THR A 49 5.19 -29.19 -2.50
N MET A 50 6.19 -29.84 -3.10
CA MET A 50 7.02 -29.20 -4.15
C MET A 50 6.15 -28.64 -5.29
N ALA A 51 5.04 -29.30 -5.61
CA ALA A 51 4.09 -28.81 -6.61
C ALA A 51 3.43 -27.49 -6.20
N GLU A 52 3.02 -27.34 -4.94
CA GLU A 52 2.45 -26.11 -4.40
C GLU A 52 3.47 -24.98 -4.38
N LEU A 53 4.74 -25.27 -4.03
CA LEU A 53 5.82 -24.29 -4.08
C LEU A 53 6.12 -23.81 -5.50
N LEU A 54 6.14 -24.72 -6.48
CA LEU A 54 6.33 -24.37 -7.89
C LEU A 54 5.15 -23.54 -8.42
N ALA A 55 3.91 -23.92 -8.09
CA ALA A 55 2.73 -23.15 -8.47
C ALA A 55 2.74 -21.75 -7.86
N ALA A 56 3.12 -21.62 -6.58
CA ALA A 56 3.27 -20.33 -5.92
C ALA A 56 4.36 -19.47 -6.57
N ARG A 57 5.49 -20.08 -6.96
CA ARG A 57 6.56 -19.40 -7.70
C ARG A 57 6.07 -18.86 -9.05
N ASP A 58 5.35 -19.67 -9.82
CA ASP A 58 4.83 -19.26 -11.13
C ASP A 58 3.82 -18.11 -11.01
N GLN A 59 2.97 -18.15 -9.97
CA GLN A 59 2.07 -17.04 -9.64
C GLN A 59 2.83 -15.76 -9.26
N LEU A 60 3.93 -15.90 -8.50
CA LEU A 60 4.76 -14.77 -8.12
C LEU A 60 5.39 -14.11 -9.36
N ILE A 61 5.96 -14.91 -10.26
CA ILE A 61 6.55 -14.43 -11.53
C ILE A 61 5.49 -13.74 -12.40
N ALA A 62 4.28 -14.28 -12.47
CA ALA A 62 3.20 -13.65 -13.22
C ALA A 62 2.81 -12.29 -12.64
N ARG A 63 2.73 -12.17 -11.31
CA ARG A 63 2.47 -10.89 -10.62
C ARG A 63 3.61 -9.90 -10.79
N GLU A 64 4.87 -10.35 -10.74
CA GLU A 64 6.02 -9.49 -10.97
C GLU A 64 5.96 -8.83 -12.36
N ARG A 65 5.57 -9.59 -13.39
CA ARG A 65 5.36 -9.03 -14.74
C ARG A 65 4.24 -8.00 -14.78
N GLN A 66 3.11 -8.31 -14.14
CA GLN A 66 1.99 -7.36 -14.05
C GLN A 66 2.39 -6.07 -13.32
N LEU A 67 3.18 -6.18 -12.25
CA LEU A 67 3.69 -5.02 -11.52
C LEU A 67 4.63 -4.19 -12.41
N ALA A 68 5.52 -4.83 -13.16
CA ALA A 68 6.40 -4.12 -14.10
C ALA A 68 5.60 -3.36 -15.18
N ASP A 69 4.56 -3.99 -15.74
CA ASP A 69 3.69 -3.35 -16.75
C ASP A 69 2.94 -2.15 -16.15
N LEU A 70 2.47 -2.27 -14.90
CA LEU A 70 1.81 -1.17 -14.18
C LEU A 70 2.78 -0.03 -13.86
N GLU A 71 3.99 -0.33 -13.41
CA GLU A 71 5.03 0.68 -13.14
C GLU A 71 5.42 1.44 -14.41
N GLN A 72 5.55 0.73 -15.54
CA GLN A 72 5.79 1.37 -16.83
C GLN A 72 4.62 2.30 -17.21
N SER A 73 3.38 1.81 -17.09
CA SER A 73 2.18 2.59 -17.41
C SER A 73 2.06 3.85 -16.55
N LEU A 74 2.35 3.75 -15.25
CA LEU A 74 2.35 4.88 -14.33
C LEU A 74 3.44 5.90 -14.68
N THR A 75 4.63 5.42 -15.06
CA THR A 75 5.73 6.30 -15.48
C THR A 75 5.39 7.06 -16.76
N GLU A 76 4.79 6.37 -17.74
CA GLU A 76 4.33 7.00 -18.98
C GLU A 76 3.23 8.03 -18.71
N GLN A 77 2.27 7.70 -17.85
CA GLN A 77 1.21 8.63 -17.44
C GLN A 77 1.76 9.85 -16.70
N ALA A 78 2.73 9.65 -15.80
CA ALA A 78 3.38 10.75 -15.09
C ALA A 78 4.06 11.72 -16.05
N ARG A 79 4.81 11.20 -17.04
CA ARG A 79 5.45 12.03 -18.08
C ARG A 79 4.42 12.80 -18.92
N ALA A 80 3.34 12.13 -19.33
CA ALA A 80 2.26 12.79 -20.08
C ALA A 80 1.61 13.93 -19.26
N ASN A 81 1.38 13.68 -17.97
CA ASN A 81 0.82 14.68 -17.07
C ASN A 81 1.78 15.87 -16.84
N GLU A 82 3.08 15.63 -16.73
CA GLU A 82 4.09 16.68 -16.60
C GLU A 82 4.12 17.59 -17.84
N VAL A 83 4.10 17.00 -19.04
CA VAL A 83 4.05 17.76 -20.30
C VAL A 83 2.79 18.61 -20.39
N GLU A 84 1.64 18.03 -20.05
CA GLU A 84 0.36 18.75 -20.09
C GLU A 84 0.30 19.86 -19.03
N ALA A 85 0.82 19.61 -17.83
CA ALA A 85 0.93 20.62 -16.78
C ALA A 85 1.81 21.80 -17.22
N GLN A 86 2.93 21.53 -17.90
CA GLN A 86 3.79 22.57 -18.45
C GLN A 86 3.08 23.38 -19.55
N ARG A 87 2.37 22.71 -20.46
CA ARG A 87 1.57 23.37 -21.51
C ARG A 87 0.55 24.31 -20.90
N LEU A 88 -0.19 23.85 -19.89
CA LEU A 88 -1.18 24.67 -19.18
C LEU A 88 -0.54 25.86 -18.43
N ALA A 89 0.65 25.68 -17.87
CA ALA A 89 1.39 26.76 -17.23
C ALA A 89 1.82 27.83 -18.24
N ASP A 90 2.33 27.42 -19.41
CA ASP A 90 2.73 28.33 -20.48
C ASP A 90 1.54 29.09 -21.06
N GLU A 91 0.40 28.41 -21.25
CA GLU A 91 -0.85 29.04 -21.70
C GLU A 91 -1.37 30.07 -20.72
N ARG A 92 -1.33 29.77 -19.41
CA ARG A 92 -1.70 30.74 -18.37
C ARG A 92 -0.77 31.94 -18.36
N SER A 93 0.54 31.73 -18.47
CA SER A 93 1.52 32.82 -18.55
C SER A 93 1.29 33.71 -19.77
N ALA A 94 0.98 33.10 -20.93
CA ALA A 94 0.66 33.83 -22.15
C ALA A 94 -0.63 34.65 -22.00
N ALA A 95 -1.67 34.07 -21.40
CA ALA A 95 -2.94 34.76 -21.15
C ALA A 95 -2.78 35.94 -20.17
N GLU A 96 -1.99 35.78 -19.12
CA GLU A 96 -1.69 36.87 -18.18
C GLU A 96 -0.90 38.01 -18.84
N LYS A 97 0.09 37.69 -19.67
CA LYS A 97 0.83 38.69 -20.46
C LYS A 97 -0.09 39.43 -21.44
N ALA A 98 -0.99 38.72 -22.12
CA ALA A 98 -1.96 39.34 -23.01
C ALA A 98 -2.92 40.27 -22.25
N LYS A 99 -3.42 39.84 -21.09
CA LYS A 99 -4.30 40.65 -20.24
C LYS A 99 -3.61 41.92 -19.75
N THR A 100 -2.40 41.79 -19.21
CA THR A 100 -1.62 42.95 -18.74
C THR A 100 -1.29 43.94 -19.86
N ALA A 101 -1.00 43.45 -21.07
CA ALA A 101 -0.79 44.31 -22.24
C ALA A 101 -2.09 45.05 -22.63
N SER A 102 -3.24 44.37 -22.61
CA SER A 102 -4.55 44.99 -22.86
C SER A 102 -4.87 46.07 -21.83
N ASP A 103 -4.73 45.78 -20.54
CA ASP A 103 -4.98 46.73 -19.45
C ASP A 103 -4.07 47.97 -19.55
N ALA A 104 -2.82 47.78 -19.99
CA ALA A 104 -1.88 48.87 -20.22
C ALA A 104 -2.29 49.74 -21.43
N ALA A 105 -2.73 49.11 -22.52
CA ALA A 105 -3.24 49.80 -23.71
C ALA A 105 -4.49 50.63 -23.38
N ASP A 106 -5.43 50.07 -22.61
CA ASP A 106 -6.66 50.75 -22.19
C ASP A 106 -6.38 51.97 -21.28
N LYS A 107 -5.40 51.87 -20.39
CA LYS A 107 -4.95 53.02 -19.58
C LYS A 107 -4.31 54.10 -20.45
N ALA A 108 -3.51 53.72 -21.45
CA ALA A 108 -2.86 54.66 -22.34
C ALA A 108 -3.86 55.40 -23.23
N THR A 109 -4.85 54.71 -23.79
CA THR A 109 -5.93 55.32 -24.59
C THR A 109 -6.79 56.26 -23.76
N LYS A 110 -7.17 55.86 -22.53
CA LYS A 110 -7.91 56.76 -21.62
C LYS A 110 -7.13 58.02 -21.28
N LYS A 111 -5.84 57.89 -20.94
CA LYS A 111 -4.98 59.04 -20.66
C LYS A 111 -4.83 59.98 -21.87
N ALA A 112 -4.75 59.43 -23.07
CA ALA A 112 -4.69 60.22 -24.30
C ALA A 112 -6.01 60.98 -24.56
N ALA A 113 -7.15 60.32 -24.34
CA ALA A 113 -8.47 60.94 -24.46
C ALA A 113 -8.68 62.07 -23.44
N ASP A 114 -8.31 61.84 -22.18
CA ASP A 114 -8.39 62.85 -21.11
C ASP A 114 -7.54 64.09 -21.44
N LYS A 115 -6.32 63.88 -22.00
CA LYS A 115 -5.46 64.97 -22.46
C LYS A 115 -6.08 65.76 -23.62
N ALA A 116 -6.62 65.06 -24.62
CA ALA A 116 -7.25 65.71 -25.78
C ALA A 116 -8.48 66.55 -25.37
N ALA A 117 -9.28 66.06 -24.42
CA ALA A 117 -10.42 66.80 -23.87
C ALA A 117 -9.97 68.06 -23.10
N ALA A 118 -8.88 67.97 -22.33
CA ALA A 118 -8.33 69.10 -21.59
C ALA A 118 -7.74 70.20 -22.49
N ASP A 119 -7.12 69.82 -23.62
CA ASP A 119 -6.56 70.77 -24.59
C ASP A 119 -7.68 71.48 -25.40
N ALA A 120 -8.77 70.78 -25.73
CA ALA A 120 -9.92 71.36 -26.44
C ALA A 120 -10.68 72.41 -25.62
N ASN A 121 -10.69 72.30 -24.28
CA ASN A 121 -11.41 73.22 -23.39
C ASN A 121 -10.64 74.51 -23.06
N LYS A 122 -9.42 74.68 -23.59
CA LYS A 122 -8.54 75.84 -23.37
C LYS A 122 -8.40 76.75 -24.60
N SER A 123 -9.02 76.39 -25.72
CA SER A 123 -9.10 77.20 -26.94
C SER A 123 -10.43 77.93 -27.01
#